data_AF-A0A2R6NWL2-F1
#
_entry.id   AF-A0A2R6NWL2-F1
#
_cell.length_a   1.000
_cell.length_b   1.000
_cell.length_c   1.000
_cell.angle_alpha   90.00
_cell.angle_beta   90.00
_cell.angle_gamma   90.00
#
_symmetry.space_group_name_H-M   'P 1'
#
loop_
_entity.id
_entity.type
_entity.pdbx_description
1 polymer ?
#
loop_
_entity_poly.entity_id
_entity_poly.type
_entity_poly.pdbx_seq_one_letter_code
_entity_poly.pdbx_strand_id
1 'polypeptide(L)'
;MTDPNVVTAFAAAPLPAIPAEAASPHSTMLRGRLPRRTFLTAAAAVLTLHDTREKLPIYPSPEPVIFVQETPSELQRQIGNVREAATATYLDARARVQEVVSRWIGVEQAVERILGSVGRVQSLVAPEEPLNPALLYVGVATLTGSVLGRNRILFTRLLLPPTLFVLSFNHFLPKTAHNVSEYLGSLEERYLPTVAEKHAIANAHSAMTWERAKEATASGRESVTRNVGDVLARLQAVTGLKLQGALGVSQPFKQATKSQVQEIVHVVQQKTEEARENVEAKVEETTEIVEKKVNEIKRLV
;
A
#
# COMPACT_ATOMS: atom_id res chain seq x y z
N MET A 1 24.89 30.57 -54.12
CA MET A 1 24.46 29.52 -55.04
C MET A 1 23.14 28.99 -54.47
N THR A 2 22.01 29.40 -55.06
CA THR A 2 20.59 28.97 -54.83
C THR A 2 20.09 29.04 -53.37
N ASP A 3 19.33 30.03 -52.86
CA ASP A 3 18.04 30.67 -53.26
C ASP A 3 16.80 29.72 -53.31
N PRO A 4 15.56 30.22 -53.04
CA PRO A 4 14.73 29.88 -51.86
C PRO A 4 13.27 29.48 -52.21
N ASN A 5 12.38 29.38 -51.19
CA ASN A 5 10.90 29.48 -51.26
C ASN A 5 10.06 28.40 -51.99
N VAL A 6 9.33 27.58 -51.22
CA VAL A 6 7.92 27.13 -51.46
C VAL A 6 7.31 26.82 -50.07
N VAL A 7 6.55 27.72 -49.43
CA VAL A 7 5.09 27.93 -49.51
C VAL A 7 4.24 26.66 -49.26
N THR A 8 3.72 26.52 -48.04
CA THR A 8 2.30 26.15 -47.82
C THR A 8 1.82 26.78 -46.51
N ALA A 9 0.99 27.81 -46.67
CA ALA A 9 0.14 28.34 -45.64
C ALA A 9 -0.99 27.34 -45.35
N PHE A 10 -1.27 27.07 -44.07
CA PHE A 10 -2.59 26.62 -43.63
C PHE A 10 -3.01 27.51 -42.46
N ALA A 11 -3.83 28.50 -42.80
CA ALA A 11 -4.59 29.30 -41.86
C ALA A 11 -5.92 28.61 -41.59
N ALA A 12 -6.23 28.34 -40.32
CA ALA A 12 -7.56 28.13 -39.71
C ALA A 12 -7.34 27.53 -38.31
N ALA A 13 -7.90 27.95 -37.18
CA ALA A 13 -8.74 29.05 -36.75
C ALA A 13 -8.60 29.09 -35.20
N PRO A 14 -8.75 30.25 -34.52
CA PRO A 14 -8.68 30.29 -33.06
C PRO A 14 -9.93 29.68 -32.41
N LEU A 15 -9.70 28.82 -31.41
CA LEU A 15 -10.71 28.20 -30.55
C LEU A 15 -11.67 29.28 -29.96
N PRO A 16 -12.99 29.05 -29.93
CA PRO A 16 -13.90 29.97 -29.29
C PRO A 16 -13.70 29.95 -27.77
N ALA A 17 -13.49 31.15 -27.24
CA ALA A 17 -13.40 31.46 -25.83
C ALA A 17 -14.66 31.02 -25.07
N ILE A 18 -14.42 30.39 -23.93
CA ILE A 18 -15.39 30.14 -22.86
C ILE A 18 -15.78 31.51 -22.29
N PRO A 19 -17.05 31.93 -22.31
CA PRO A 19 -17.44 33.14 -21.60
C PRO A 19 -17.43 32.88 -20.11
N ALA A 20 -16.65 33.71 -19.43
CA ALA A 20 -16.57 33.84 -17.98
C ALA A 20 -17.95 34.10 -17.37
N GLU A 21 -18.29 33.24 -16.42
CA GLU A 21 -19.37 33.38 -15.47
C GLU A 21 -19.09 34.60 -14.57
N ALA A 22 -19.90 35.64 -14.75
CA ALA A 22 -19.90 36.82 -13.89
C ALA A 22 -21.28 37.00 -13.28
N ALA A 23 -21.28 37.10 -11.95
CA ALA A 23 -22.19 37.86 -11.11
C ALA A 23 -23.62 37.32 -10.92
N SER A 24 -23.80 36.62 -9.80
CA SER A 24 -24.95 36.79 -8.93
C SER A 24 -25.06 38.27 -8.49
N PRO A 25 -26.27 38.76 -8.17
CA PRO A 25 -26.65 38.77 -6.76
C PRO A 25 -28.16 38.63 -6.48
N HIS A 26 -28.46 38.36 -5.21
CA HIS A 26 -29.77 38.47 -4.55
C HIS A 26 -30.77 37.32 -4.74
N SER A 27 -30.91 36.49 -3.69
CA SER A 27 -32.21 36.30 -3.03
C SER A 27 -32.04 35.56 -1.71
N THR A 28 -31.75 36.36 -0.69
CA THR A 28 -31.76 36.03 0.73
C THR A 28 -33.20 36.00 1.22
N MET A 29 -33.57 34.92 1.93
CA MET A 29 -34.60 34.81 2.97
C MET A 29 -36.00 35.37 2.71
N LEU A 30 -37.00 34.49 2.66
CA LEU A 30 -38.32 34.75 3.23
C LEU A 30 -38.86 33.48 3.91
N ARG A 31 -38.44 33.30 5.16
CA ARG A 31 -39.23 32.61 6.21
C ARG A 31 -40.37 33.56 6.59
N GLY A 32 -41.62 33.10 6.59
CA GLY A 32 -42.64 33.83 7.33
C GLY A 32 -44.09 33.56 6.97
N ARG A 33 -44.72 32.75 7.84
CA ARG A 33 -46.13 32.82 8.27
C ARG A 33 -47.24 32.38 7.29
N LEU A 34 -47.76 31.19 7.62
CA LEU A 34 -49.20 30.88 7.56
C LEU A 34 -50.05 32.04 8.09
N PRO A 35 -51.24 32.25 7.50
CA PRO A 35 -52.43 32.42 8.33
C PRO A 35 -53.44 31.30 8.07
N ARG A 36 -53.99 30.83 9.20
CA ARG A 36 -55.12 29.93 9.33
C ARG A 36 -56.42 30.65 8.93
N ARG A 37 -57.30 29.90 8.26
CA ARG A 37 -58.77 29.83 8.42
C ARG A 37 -59.58 31.14 8.53
N THR A 38 -60.52 31.32 7.60
CA THR A 38 -61.92 31.78 7.79
C THR A 38 -62.69 31.44 6.52
N PHE A 39 -63.53 30.40 6.50
CA PHE A 39 -65.00 30.42 6.69
C PHE A 39 -65.81 31.23 5.65
N LEU A 40 -66.63 30.49 4.90
CA LEU A 40 -68.01 30.76 4.49
C LEU A 40 -68.35 32.10 3.79
N THR A 41 -68.53 32.02 2.47
CA THR A 41 -69.49 32.80 1.65
C THR A 41 -69.63 32.04 0.33
N ALA A 42 -70.75 31.85 -0.35
CA ALA A 42 -72.16 32.11 -0.17
C ALA A 42 -72.80 31.31 -1.32
N ALA A 43 -73.92 30.64 -1.07
CA ALA A 43 -74.72 30.09 -2.13
C ALA A 43 -75.19 31.24 -3.04
N ALA A 44 -74.79 31.22 -4.31
CA ALA A 44 -75.42 32.00 -5.36
C ALA A 44 -75.94 31.02 -6.39
N ALA A 45 -77.15 30.51 -6.13
CA ALA A 45 -77.98 29.96 -7.18
C ALA A 45 -78.31 31.12 -8.15
N VAL A 46 -77.66 31.15 -9.29
CA VAL A 46 -78.05 32.04 -10.38
C VAL A 46 -79.23 31.38 -11.09
N LEU A 47 -80.43 31.89 -10.79
CA LEU A 47 -81.59 31.76 -11.66
C LEU A 47 -81.31 32.53 -12.95
N THR A 48 -80.89 31.83 -14.00
CA THR A 48 -81.09 32.33 -15.37
C THR A 48 -82.19 31.51 -16.02
N LEU A 49 -83.38 32.12 -16.11
CA LEU A 49 -84.42 31.75 -17.06
C LEU A 49 -83.85 31.92 -18.48
N HIS A 50 -83.47 30.81 -19.11
CA HIS A 50 -83.36 30.72 -20.56
C HIS A 50 -84.36 29.67 -21.04
N ASP A 51 -85.48 30.15 -21.56
CA ASP A 51 -86.44 29.36 -22.31
C ASP A 51 -85.94 29.25 -23.76
N THR A 52 -84.99 28.35 -23.96
CA THR A 52 -84.73 27.71 -25.25
C THR A 52 -84.86 26.23 -24.98
N ARG A 53 -85.86 25.57 -25.56
CA ARG A 53 -86.06 24.12 -25.43
C ARG A 53 -84.85 23.36 -26.00
N GLU A 54 -83.83 23.18 -25.16
CA GLU A 54 -82.74 22.27 -25.39
C GLU A 54 -83.28 20.84 -25.34
N LYS A 55 -83.05 20.12 -26.44
CA LYS A 55 -83.37 18.70 -26.56
C LYS A 55 -82.58 17.94 -25.47
N LEU A 56 -83.29 17.19 -24.62
CA LEU A 56 -82.60 16.29 -23.69
C LEU A 56 -81.72 15.33 -24.50
N PRO A 57 -80.43 15.15 -24.13
CA PRO A 57 -79.56 14.22 -24.82
C PRO A 57 -80.16 12.81 -24.72
N ILE A 58 -80.42 12.18 -25.88
CA ILE A 58 -80.98 10.82 -26.00
C ILE A 58 -79.92 9.77 -25.64
N TYR A 59 -78.65 10.17 -25.60
CA TYR A 59 -77.53 9.32 -25.19
C TYR A 59 -77.17 9.61 -23.75
N PRO A 60 -76.80 8.59 -22.97
CA PRO A 60 -76.23 8.80 -21.65
C PRO A 60 -74.98 9.69 -21.80
N SER A 61 -74.87 10.72 -20.97
CA SER A 61 -73.64 11.51 -20.89
C SER A 61 -72.48 10.56 -20.59
N PRO A 62 -71.33 10.70 -21.28
CA PRO A 62 -70.18 9.83 -21.03
C PRO A 62 -69.84 9.88 -19.54
N GLU A 63 -69.76 8.71 -18.90
CA GLU A 63 -69.46 8.61 -17.48
C GLU A 63 -68.19 9.42 -17.18
N PRO A 64 -68.20 10.29 -16.16
CA PRO A 64 -67.01 11.04 -15.81
C PRO A 64 -65.90 10.04 -15.48
N VAL A 65 -64.85 10.02 -16.29
CA VAL A 65 -63.68 9.17 -16.07
C VAL A 65 -62.99 9.68 -14.81
N ILE A 66 -63.23 9.00 -13.69
CA ILE A 66 -62.62 9.35 -12.40
C ILE A 66 -61.14 8.99 -12.48
N PHE A 67 -60.28 9.98 -12.71
CA PHE A 67 -58.84 9.81 -12.61
C PHE A 67 -58.46 9.77 -11.13
N VAL A 68 -58.24 8.56 -10.61
CA VAL A 68 -57.67 8.36 -9.27
C VAL A 68 -56.21 8.81 -9.32
N GLN A 69 -55.97 10.03 -8.84
CA GLN A 69 -54.63 10.59 -8.76
C GLN A 69 -53.98 10.06 -7.47
N GLU A 70 -53.17 9.01 -7.60
CA GLU A 70 -52.39 8.46 -6.48
C GLU A 70 -51.39 9.52 -5.98
N THR A 71 -51.80 10.30 -5.00
CA THR A 71 -50.94 11.28 -4.37
C THR A 71 -50.06 10.54 -3.38
N PRO A 72 -48.73 10.51 -3.57
CA PRO A 72 -47.85 9.71 -2.73
C PRO A 72 -47.89 10.25 -1.30
N SER A 73 -48.14 9.34 -0.36
CA SER A 73 -48.09 9.63 1.08
C SER A 73 -46.68 10.09 1.49
N GLU A 74 -46.58 10.91 2.53
CA GLU A 74 -45.31 11.40 3.08
C GLU A 74 -44.34 10.25 3.41
N LEU A 75 -44.86 9.11 3.87
CA LEU A 75 -44.06 7.92 4.15
C LEU A 75 -43.50 7.28 2.86
N GLN A 76 -44.29 7.27 1.79
CA GLN A 76 -43.87 6.76 0.49
C GLN A 76 -42.76 7.63 -0.12
N ARG A 77 -42.83 8.95 0.08
CA ARG A 77 -41.74 9.87 -0.31
C ARG A 77 -40.46 9.59 0.47
N GLN A 78 -40.56 9.38 1.78
CA GLN A 78 -39.39 9.08 2.62
C GLN A 78 -38.72 7.75 2.24
N ILE A 79 -39.52 6.69 2.04
CA ILE A 79 -39.00 5.39 1.58
C ILE A 79 -38.39 5.51 0.18
N GLY A 80 -39.02 6.32 -0.69
CA GLY A 80 -38.48 6.66 -2.02
C GLY A 80 -37.09 7.29 -1.93
N ASN A 81 -36.94 8.34 -1.13
CA ASN A 81 -35.68 9.05 -0.94
C ASN A 81 -34.58 8.14 -0.35
N VAL A 82 -34.93 7.31 0.64
CA VAL A 82 -33.96 6.37 1.23
C VAL A 82 -33.51 5.33 0.21
N ARG A 83 -34.43 4.77 -0.57
CA ARG A 83 -34.10 3.80 -1.62
C ARG A 83 -33.25 4.44 -2.71
N GLU A 84 -33.56 5.66 -3.12
CA GLU A 84 -32.79 6.40 -4.11
C GLU A 84 -31.37 6.68 -3.59
N ALA A 85 -31.22 7.16 -2.36
CA ALA A 85 -29.91 7.37 -1.75
C ALA A 85 -29.10 6.07 -1.61
N ALA A 86 -29.72 4.99 -1.15
CA ALA A 86 -29.06 3.69 -1.03
C ALA A 86 -28.63 3.14 -2.40
N THR A 87 -29.48 3.29 -3.42
CA THR A 87 -29.15 2.85 -4.78
C THR A 87 -28.07 3.72 -5.40
N ALA A 88 -28.12 5.03 -5.21
CA ALA A 88 -27.10 5.97 -5.67
C ALA A 88 -25.73 5.65 -5.05
N THR A 89 -25.65 5.47 -3.73
CA THR A 89 -24.40 5.11 -3.06
C THR A 89 -23.85 3.75 -3.51
N TYR A 90 -24.72 2.75 -3.74
CA TYR A 90 -24.30 1.46 -4.27
C TYR A 90 -23.77 1.56 -5.70
N LEU A 91 -24.45 2.31 -6.57
CA LEU A 91 -24.02 2.53 -7.95
C LEU A 91 -22.71 3.31 -8.01
N ASP A 92 -22.53 4.33 -7.16
CA ASP A 92 -21.29 5.10 -7.05
C ASP A 92 -20.12 4.22 -6.58
N ALA A 93 -20.35 3.39 -5.56
CA ALA A 93 -19.33 2.44 -5.09
C ALA A 93 -18.94 1.46 -6.19
N ARG A 94 -19.93 0.92 -6.91
CA ARG A 94 -19.70 0.03 -8.06
C ARG A 94 -18.95 0.75 -9.17
N ALA A 95 -19.30 2.00 -9.49
CA ALA A 95 -18.64 2.79 -10.52
C ALA A 95 -17.16 3.01 -10.20
N ARG A 96 -16.82 3.33 -8.93
CA ARG A 96 -15.42 3.47 -8.50
C ARG A 96 -14.65 2.17 -8.60
N VAL A 97 -15.24 1.05 -8.20
CA VAL A 97 -14.61 -0.26 -8.33
C VAL A 97 -14.40 -0.59 -9.82
N GLN A 98 -15.41 -0.36 -10.65
CA GLN A 98 -15.31 -0.57 -12.09
C GLN A 98 -14.24 0.33 -12.71
N GLU A 99 -14.11 1.58 -12.29
CA GLU A 99 -13.06 2.49 -12.76
C GLU A 99 -11.66 2.01 -12.38
N VAL A 100 -11.47 1.54 -11.14
CA VAL A 100 -10.22 0.93 -10.68
C VAL A 100 -9.92 -0.33 -11.48
N VAL A 101 -10.91 -1.20 -11.67
CA VAL A 101 -10.76 -2.42 -12.47
C VAL A 101 -10.49 -2.09 -13.93
N SER A 102 -11.13 -1.09 -14.53
CA SER A 102 -10.87 -0.65 -15.90
C SER A 102 -9.47 -0.06 -16.06
N ARG A 103 -8.99 0.71 -15.08
CA ARG A 103 -7.57 1.13 -15.03
C ARG A 103 -6.65 -0.06 -14.92
N TRP A 104 -6.98 -1.04 -14.08
CA TRP A 104 -6.16 -2.23 -13.89
C TRP A 104 -6.16 -3.15 -15.11
N ILE A 105 -7.30 -3.34 -15.78
CA ILE A 105 -7.39 -4.03 -17.08
C ILE A 105 -6.65 -3.24 -18.15
N GLY A 106 -6.66 -1.91 -18.12
CA GLY A 106 -5.85 -1.09 -19.02
C GLY A 106 -4.34 -1.29 -18.79
N VAL A 107 -3.93 -1.40 -17.52
CA VAL A 107 -2.58 -1.79 -17.13
C VAL A 107 -2.30 -3.23 -17.54
N GLU A 108 -3.23 -4.16 -17.36
CA GLU A 108 -3.09 -5.56 -17.75
C GLU A 108 -2.95 -5.69 -19.26
N GLN A 109 -3.76 -5.00 -20.07
CA GLN A 109 -3.64 -5.01 -21.53
C GLN A 109 -2.40 -4.28 -22.02
N ALA A 110 -1.96 -3.24 -21.32
CA ALA A 110 -0.66 -2.63 -21.56
C ALA A 110 0.46 -3.62 -21.21
N VAL A 111 0.32 -4.30 -20.08
CA VAL A 111 1.21 -5.36 -19.63
C VAL A 111 1.15 -6.52 -20.60
N GLU A 112 0.03 -7.01 -21.13
CA GLU A 112 -0.11 -8.09 -22.12
C GLU A 112 0.42 -7.68 -23.49
N ARG A 113 0.23 -6.44 -23.94
CA ARG A 113 0.99 -5.93 -25.08
C ARG A 113 2.50 -5.88 -24.79
N ILE A 114 2.87 -5.76 -23.52
CA ILE A 114 4.25 -5.79 -23.02
C ILE A 114 4.70 -7.20 -22.56
N LEU A 115 3.82 -8.19 -22.40
CA LEU A 115 3.98 -9.48 -21.68
C LEU A 115 3.63 -10.63 -22.62
N GLY A 116 2.97 -10.37 -23.75
CA GLY A 116 3.10 -11.13 -25.00
C GLY A 116 4.57 -11.22 -25.45
N SER A 117 5.47 -10.44 -24.86
CA SER A 117 6.86 -10.86 -24.65
C SER A 117 7.01 -11.59 -23.31
N VAL A 118 6.54 -12.83 -23.23
CA VAL A 118 6.98 -13.78 -22.20
C VAL A 118 8.51 -13.90 -22.24
N GLY A 119 9.14 -13.57 -23.38
CA GLY A 119 10.58 -13.36 -23.53
C GLY A 119 11.17 -12.15 -22.78
N ARG A 120 10.41 -11.12 -22.38
CA ARG A 120 10.91 -10.02 -21.54
C ARG A 120 10.84 -10.32 -20.04
N VAL A 121 9.96 -11.21 -19.61
CA VAL A 121 10.05 -11.73 -18.22
C VAL A 121 11.35 -12.51 -18.07
N GLN A 122 11.76 -13.27 -19.08
CA GLN A 122 13.11 -13.85 -19.14
C GLN A 122 14.23 -12.81 -19.23
N SER A 123 13.98 -11.59 -19.73
CA SER A 123 15.00 -10.53 -19.75
C SER A 123 15.06 -9.71 -18.45
N LEU A 124 13.98 -9.66 -17.67
CA LEU A 124 13.93 -9.03 -16.35
C LEU A 124 14.53 -9.94 -15.28
N VAL A 125 14.36 -11.24 -15.46
CA VAL A 125 14.99 -12.27 -14.65
C VAL A 125 16.46 -12.39 -15.06
N ALA A 126 17.37 -12.12 -14.13
CA ALA A 126 18.80 -12.24 -14.42
C ALA A 126 19.14 -13.73 -14.67
N PRO A 127 19.63 -14.12 -15.86
CA PRO A 127 19.97 -15.52 -16.15
C PRO A 127 21.16 -16.03 -15.31
N GLU A 128 21.87 -15.11 -14.66
CA GLU A 128 23.02 -15.34 -13.79
C GLU A 128 22.62 -15.83 -12.38
N GLU A 129 21.34 -15.79 -11.99
CA GLU A 129 20.86 -16.21 -10.66
C GLU A 129 20.24 -17.63 -10.71
N PRO A 130 20.56 -18.54 -9.77
CA PRO A 130 19.97 -19.88 -9.73
C PRO A 130 18.50 -19.81 -9.27
N LEU A 131 17.58 -19.66 -10.23
CA LEU A 131 16.15 -19.46 -9.99
C LEU A 131 15.46 -20.66 -9.35
N ASN A 132 15.86 -21.89 -9.72
CA ASN A 132 15.18 -23.10 -9.29
C ASN A 132 15.15 -23.28 -7.75
N PRO A 133 16.27 -23.15 -7.01
CA PRO A 133 16.21 -23.19 -5.55
C PRO A 133 15.69 -21.89 -4.93
N ALA A 134 16.03 -20.73 -5.50
CA ALA A 134 15.67 -19.43 -4.92
C ALA A 134 14.15 -19.19 -4.89
N LEU A 135 13.45 -19.52 -5.97
CA LEU A 135 11.98 -19.39 -6.04
C LEU A 135 11.29 -20.36 -5.06
N LEU A 136 11.85 -21.56 -4.88
CA LEU A 136 11.37 -22.50 -3.87
C LEU A 136 11.53 -21.93 -2.47
N TYR A 137 12.67 -21.31 -2.15
CA TYR A 137 12.88 -20.68 -0.84
C TYR A 137 11.94 -19.50 -0.59
N VAL A 138 11.68 -18.66 -1.60
CA VAL A 138 10.67 -17.59 -1.53
C VAL A 138 9.28 -18.17 -1.30
N GLY A 139 8.93 -19.24 -2.01
CA GLY A 139 7.67 -19.96 -1.84
C GLY A 139 7.52 -20.53 -0.43
N VAL A 140 8.54 -21.21 0.09
CA VAL A 140 8.56 -21.77 1.44
C VAL A 140 8.48 -20.66 2.50
N ALA A 141 9.20 -19.55 2.33
CA ALA A 141 9.14 -18.42 3.25
C ALA A 141 7.73 -17.80 3.30
N THR A 142 7.10 -17.63 2.15
CA THR A 142 5.73 -17.10 2.04
C THR A 142 4.70 -18.05 2.67
N LEU A 143 4.81 -19.35 2.38
CA LEU A 143 3.95 -20.38 2.95
C LEU A 143 4.13 -20.43 4.47
N THR A 144 5.37 -20.33 4.94
CA THR A 144 5.70 -20.25 6.38
C THR A 144 5.03 -19.03 7.00
N GLY A 145 5.02 -17.88 6.33
CA GLY A 145 4.29 -16.69 6.78
C GLY A 145 2.79 -16.91 6.91
N SER A 146 2.19 -17.60 5.95
CA SER A 146 0.78 -17.99 5.99
C SER A 146 0.46 -18.93 7.15
N VAL A 147 1.31 -19.93 7.39
CA VAL A 147 1.17 -20.84 8.54
C VAL A 147 1.32 -20.09 9.86
N LEU A 148 2.28 -19.17 9.96
CA LEU A 148 2.52 -18.36 11.15
C LEU A 148 1.37 -17.37 11.43
N GLY A 149 0.80 -16.81 10.37
CA GLY A 149 -0.36 -15.90 10.43
C GLY A 149 -1.69 -16.61 10.68
N ARG A 150 -1.75 -17.94 10.56
CA ARG A 150 -3.00 -18.72 10.64
C ARG A 150 -3.74 -18.58 11.97
N ASN A 151 -3.02 -18.51 13.09
CA ASN A 151 -3.58 -18.48 14.45
C ASN A 151 -3.39 -17.12 15.16
N ARG A 152 -3.33 -16.04 14.38
CA ARG A 152 -3.14 -14.69 14.89
C ARG A 152 -4.22 -13.77 14.33
N ILE A 153 -4.26 -12.54 14.83
CA ILE A 153 -5.22 -11.50 14.44
C ILE A 153 -5.27 -11.36 12.90
N LEU A 154 -6.45 -11.10 12.33
CA LEU A 154 -6.67 -10.98 10.87
C LEU A 154 -5.62 -10.11 10.16
N PHE A 155 -5.17 -9.04 10.81
CA PHE A 155 -4.11 -8.16 10.33
C PHE A 155 -2.81 -8.92 10.02
N THR A 156 -2.32 -9.71 10.98
CA THR A 156 -1.11 -10.51 10.79
C THR A 156 -1.32 -11.61 9.76
N ARG A 157 -2.51 -12.23 9.70
CA ARG A 157 -2.84 -13.24 8.68
C ARG A 157 -2.75 -12.70 7.25
N LEU A 158 -3.14 -11.44 7.05
CA LEU A 158 -3.10 -10.79 5.76
C LEU A 158 -1.72 -10.23 5.41
N LEU A 159 -0.95 -9.76 6.41
CA LEU A 159 0.33 -9.09 6.19
C LEU A 159 1.56 -10.00 6.26
N LEU A 160 1.54 -11.08 7.05
CA LEU A 160 2.70 -11.98 7.16
C LEU A 160 3.12 -12.61 5.82
N PRO A 161 2.19 -13.20 5.03
CA PRO A 161 2.57 -13.80 3.76
C PRO A 161 3.23 -12.80 2.79
N PRO A 162 2.64 -11.62 2.47
CA PRO A 162 3.26 -10.70 1.51
C PRO A 162 4.54 -10.07 2.06
N THR A 163 4.65 -9.81 3.37
CA THR A 163 5.89 -9.27 3.95
C THR A 163 7.03 -10.27 3.84
N LEU A 164 6.81 -11.54 4.18
CA LEU A 164 7.83 -12.58 3.99
C LEU A 164 8.13 -12.85 2.53
N PHE A 165 7.14 -12.74 1.64
CA PHE A 165 7.36 -12.82 0.20
C PHE A 165 8.34 -11.73 -0.26
N VAL A 166 8.06 -10.45 0.05
CA VAL A 166 8.93 -9.34 -0.36
C VAL A 166 10.32 -9.43 0.26
N LEU A 167 10.41 -9.79 1.54
CA LEU A 167 11.68 -9.96 2.23
C LEU A 167 12.51 -11.10 1.63
N SER A 168 11.92 -12.26 1.43
CA SER A 168 12.61 -13.42 0.84
C SER A 168 12.95 -13.17 -0.62
N PHE A 169 12.10 -12.50 -1.38
CA PHE A 169 12.35 -12.14 -2.78
C PHE A 169 13.55 -11.21 -2.91
N ASN A 170 13.63 -10.15 -2.10
CA ASN A 170 14.79 -9.26 -2.09
C ASN A 170 16.07 -9.96 -1.58
N HIS A 171 15.93 -10.93 -0.68
CA HIS A 171 17.08 -11.66 -0.13
C HIS A 171 17.64 -12.72 -1.09
N PHE A 172 16.79 -13.55 -1.70
CA PHE A 172 17.21 -14.66 -2.56
C PHE A 172 17.38 -14.26 -4.03
N LEU A 173 16.73 -13.18 -4.47
CA LEU A 173 16.75 -12.72 -5.86
C LEU A 173 17.01 -11.19 -5.94
N PRO A 174 18.15 -10.69 -5.45
CA PRO A 174 18.41 -9.25 -5.34
C PRO A 174 18.47 -8.54 -6.71
N LYS A 175 19.07 -9.15 -7.75
CA LYS A 175 19.14 -8.51 -9.07
C LYS A 175 17.78 -8.51 -9.75
N THR A 176 17.06 -9.62 -9.67
CA THR A 176 15.71 -9.71 -10.21
C THR A 176 14.76 -8.74 -9.49
N ALA A 177 14.89 -8.59 -8.17
CA ALA A 177 14.12 -7.62 -7.40
C ALA A 177 14.42 -6.18 -7.83
N HIS A 178 15.69 -5.84 -8.08
CA HIS A 178 16.07 -4.52 -8.58
C HIS A 178 15.48 -4.24 -9.97
N ASN A 179 15.64 -5.17 -10.91
CA ASN A 179 15.10 -5.04 -12.27
C ASN A 179 13.57 -4.88 -12.29
N VAL A 180 12.86 -5.66 -11.45
CA VAL A 180 11.41 -5.55 -11.29
C VAL A 180 11.04 -4.18 -10.68
N SER A 181 11.79 -3.70 -9.69
CA SER A 181 11.54 -2.39 -9.09
C SER A 181 11.76 -1.23 -10.07
N GLU A 182 12.80 -1.30 -10.90
CA GLU A 182 13.09 -0.31 -11.95
C GLU A 182 12.01 -0.31 -13.03
N TYR A 183 11.59 -1.50 -13.45
CA TYR A 183 10.48 -1.66 -14.39
C TYR A 183 9.17 -1.07 -13.84
N LEU A 184 8.84 -1.37 -12.58
CA LEU A 184 7.67 -0.79 -11.92
C LEU A 184 7.76 0.74 -11.81
N GLY A 185 8.95 1.28 -11.52
CA GLY A 185 9.20 2.72 -11.53
C GLY A 185 8.93 3.34 -12.91
N SER A 186 9.45 2.74 -13.98
CA SER A 186 9.21 3.22 -15.35
C SER A 186 7.72 3.18 -15.76
N LEU A 187 6.97 2.19 -15.23
CA LEU A 187 5.54 2.07 -15.45
C LEU A 187 4.77 3.15 -14.68
N GLU A 188 5.19 3.42 -13.44
CA GLU A 188 4.64 4.45 -12.60
C GLU A 188 4.83 5.84 -13.22
N GLU A 189 6.02 6.16 -13.72
CA GLU A 189 6.30 7.41 -14.43
C GLU A 189 5.41 7.59 -15.67
N ARG A 190 5.14 6.50 -16.40
CA ARG A 190 4.37 6.54 -17.64
C ARG A 190 2.87 6.68 -17.42
N TYR A 191 2.32 6.00 -16.43
CA TYR A 191 0.86 5.94 -16.22
C TYR A 191 0.37 6.76 -15.03
N LEU A 192 1.23 7.03 -14.04
CA LEU A 192 0.90 7.67 -12.77
C LEU A 192 2.01 8.67 -12.34
N PRO A 193 2.30 9.72 -13.13
CA PRO A 193 3.46 10.60 -12.89
C PRO A 193 3.42 11.31 -11.53
N THR A 194 2.23 11.62 -11.02
CA THR A 194 2.05 12.25 -9.70
C THR A 194 2.39 11.33 -8.53
N VAL A 195 2.32 10.01 -8.73
CA VAL A 195 2.71 9.01 -7.72
C VAL A 195 4.22 8.80 -7.79
N ALA A 196 4.78 8.74 -9.01
CA ALA A 196 6.20 8.57 -9.24
C ALA A 196 7.06 9.67 -8.57
N GLU A 197 6.66 10.95 -8.71
CA GLU A 197 7.33 12.05 -8.00
C GLU A 197 7.31 11.87 -6.48
N LYS A 198 6.16 11.44 -5.93
CA LYS A 198 6.02 11.22 -4.48
C LYS A 198 6.85 10.04 -4.01
N HIS A 199 6.92 8.96 -4.80
CA HIS A 199 7.76 7.81 -4.52
C HIS A 199 9.24 8.19 -4.55
N ALA A 200 9.69 8.97 -5.53
CA ALA A 200 11.07 9.45 -5.61
C ALA A 200 11.44 10.34 -4.41
N ILE A 201 10.56 11.29 -4.05
CA ILE A 201 10.73 12.15 -2.87
C ILE A 201 10.77 11.31 -1.58
N ALA A 202 9.84 10.36 -1.43
CA ALA A 202 9.79 9.48 -0.27
C ALA A 202 11.06 8.62 -0.14
N ASN A 203 11.57 8.08 -1.25
CA ASN A 203 12.81 7.32 -1.27
C ASN A 203 14.01 8.18 -0.86
N ALA A 204 14.12 9.40 -1.38
CA ALA A 204 15.19 10.32 -1.01
C ALA A 204 15.14 10.69 0.48
N HIS A 205 13.96 10.99 1.03
CA HIS A 205 13.80 11.29 2.46
C HIS A 205 14.05 10.07 3.34
N SER A 206 13.68 8.86 2.88
CA SER A 206 13.93 7.62 3.61
C SER A 206 15.41 7.29 3.67
N ALA A 207 16.13 7.41 2.55
CA ALA A 207 17.58 7.23 2.50
C ALA A 207 18.30 8.25 3.40
N MET A 208 17.90 9.52 3.34
CA MET A 208 18.45 10.57 4.17
C MET A 208 18.15 10.33 5.67
N THR A 209 16.96 9.82 6.02
CA THR A 209 16.60 9.48 7.40
C THR A 209 17.39 8.27 7.90
N TRP A 210 17.65 7.29 7.03
CA TRP A 210 18.47 6.13 7.36
C TRP A 210 19.92 6.53 7.66
N GLU A 211 20.54 7.36 6.82
CA GLU A 211 21.88 7.87 7.08
C GLU A 211 21.92 8.71 8.36
N ARG A 212 20.94 9.59 8.60
CA ARG A 212 20.83 10.32 9.87
C ARG A 212 20.68 9.40 11.08
N ALA A 213 19.92 8.31 10.98
CA ALA A 213 19.76 7.37 12.09
C ALA A 213 21.08 6.64 12.38
N LYS A 214 21.82 6.27 11.34
CA LYS A 214 23.16 5.66 11.45
C LYS A 214 24.16 6.65 12.09
N GLU A 215 24.17 7.89 11.64
CA GLU A 215 24.99 8.97 12.20
C GLU A 215 24.62 9.30 13.64
N ALA A 216 23.32 9.37 13.96
CA ALA A 216 22.82 9.59 15.32
C ALA A 216 23.23 8.44 16.26
N THR A 217 23.24 7.20 15.76
CA THR A 217 23.70 6.04 16.54
C THR A 217 25.22 6.08 16.76
N ALA A 218 25.99 6.42 15.73
CA ALA A 218 27.44 6.55 15.82
C ALA A 218 27.86 7.70 16.76
N SER A 219 27.27 8.87 16.60
CA SER A 219 27.50 10.06 17.45
C SER A 219 26.96 9.88 18.87
N GLY A 220 25.85 9.17 19.04
CA GLY A 220 25.31 8.79 20.35
C GLY A 220 26.29 7.91 21.13
N ARG A 221 26.88 6.90 20.49
CA ARG A 221 27.91 6.05 21.11
C ARG A 221 29.14 6.85 21.54
N GLU A 222 29.58 7.80 20.72
CA GLU A 222 30.70 8.69 21.05
C GLU A 222 30.36 9.69 22.16
N SER A 223 29.13 10.19 22.19
CA SER A 223 28.67 11.11 23.23
C SER A 223 28.52 10.41 24.58
N VAL A 224 28.08 9.15 24.60
CA VAL A 224 28.01 8.36 25.84
C VAL A 224 29.41 8.12 26.41
N THR A 225 30.39 7.76 25.59
CA THR A 225 31.77 7.54 26.08
C THR A 225 32.41 8.84 26.62
N ARG A 226 32.20 9.98 25.94
CA ARG A 226 32.67 11.29 26.41
C ARG A 226 32.02 11.70 27.73
N ASN A 227 30.69 11.60 27.84
CA ASN A 227 29.97 12.00 29.05
C ASN A 227 30.27 11.10 30.26
N VAL A 228 30.42 9.79 30.06
CA VAL A 228 30.85 8.88 31.14
C VAL A 228 32.26 9.25 31.60
N GLY A 229 33.17 9.60 30.67
CA GLY A 229 34.50 10.11 30.99
C GLY A 229 34.46 11.38 31.83
N ASP A 230 33.63 12.36 31.46
CA ASP A 230 33.50 13.64 32.17
C ASP A 230 32.88 13.50 33.56
N VAL A 231 31.87 12.63 33.71
CA VAL A 231 31.26 12.34 35.01
C VAL A 231 32.27 11.66 35.94
N LEU A 232 33.03 10.69 35.43
CA LEU A 232 34.07 10.03 36.20
C LEU A 232 35.21 11.01 36.56
N ALA A 233 35.58 11.92 35.67
CA ALA A 233 36.57 12.96 35.93
C ALA A 233 36.10 13.96 37.02
N ARG A 234 34.83 14.35 37.00
CA ARG A 234 34.23 15.21 38.04
C ARG A 234 34.15 14.50 39.39
N LEU A 235 33.81 13.21 39.40
CA LEU A 235 33.83 12.40 40.62
C LEU A 235 35.26 12.23 41.14
N GLN A 236 36.24 12.03 40.28
CA GLN A 236 37.66 11.99 40.67
C GLN A 236 38.16 13.33 41.21
N ALA A 237 37.72 14.46 40.65
CA ALA A 237 38.09 15.80 41.13
C ALA A 237 37.51 16.11 42.52
N VAL A 238 36.29 15.63 42.81
CA VAL A 238 35.61 15.84 44.10
C VAL A 238 36.08 14.85 45.16
N THR A 239 36.29 13.58 44.78
CA THR A 239 36.59 12.51 45.74
C THR A 239 38.08 12.19 45.87
N GLY A 240 38.93 12.72 44.97
CA GLY A 240 40.37 12.45 44.94
C GLY A 240 40.75 11.01 44.57
N LEU A 241 39.77 10.11 44.39
CA LEU A 241 39.98 8.69 44.08
C LEU A 241 40.07 8.48 42.57
N LYS A 242 41.12 7.78 42.12
CA LYS A 242 41.35 7.43 40.70
C LYS A 242 40.41 6.33 40.21
N LEU A 243 39.12 6.63 40.12
CA LEU A 243 38.08 5.70 39.67
C LEU A 243 38.15 5.46 38.14
N GLN A 244 38.67 6.42 37.37
CA GLN A 244 38.80 6.30 35.92
C GLN A 244 39.79 5.20 35.49
N GLY A 245 40.85 4.98 36.27
CA GLY A 245 41.82 3.91 36.04
C GLY A 245 41.40 2.53 36.56
N ALA A 246 40.54 2.48 37.58
CA ALA A 246 40.06 1.23 38.18
C ALA A 246 38.85 0.62 37.44
N LEU A 247 38.00 1.45 36.83
CA LEU A 247 36.83 1.02 36.06
C LEU A 247 37.11 0.73 34.58
N GLY A 248 38.35 0.92 34.11
CA GLY A 248 38.75 0.55 32.75
C GLY A 248 38.04 1.30 31.61
N VAL A 249 37.38 2.42 31.90
CA VAL A 249 36.53 3.15 30.94
C VAL A 249 37.34 3.99 29.94
N SER A 250 38.62 4.23 30.19
CA SER A 250 39.46 5.05 29.31
C SER A 250 40.66 4.27 28.77
N GLN A 251 40.43 3.36 27.82
CA GLN A 251 41.30 3.22 26.66
C GLN A 251 40.51 2.65 25.46
N PRO A 252 40.66 3.21 24.25
CA PRO A 252 40.34 2.45 23.06
C PRO A 252 41.27 1.22 23.05
N PHE A 253 40.65 0.06 23.21
CA PHE A 253 41.21 -1.28 23.11
C PHE A 253 41.86 -1.53 21.73
N LYS A 254 42.96 -0.85 21.43
CA LYS A 254 43.70 -0.97 20.17
C LYS A 254 45.20 -1.24 20.35
N GLN A 255 45.73 -1.36 21.57
CA GLN A 255 47.17 -1.59 21.73
C GLN A 255 47.62 -2.58 22.82
N ALA A 256 46.75 -2.96 23.78
CA ALA A 256 47.06 -4.04 24.72
C ALA A 256 46.64 -5.44 24.23
N THR A 257 45.88 -5.52 23.13
CA THR A 257 45.36 -6.77 22.55
C THR A 257 46.21 -7.29 21.40
N LYS A 258 47.53 -7.34 21.58
CA LYS A 258 48.40 -8.17 20.72
C LYS A 258 48.98 -9.36 21.49
N SER A 259 49.28 -9.19 22.77
CA SER A 259 49.77 -10.28 23.63
C SER A 259 48.64 -11.19 24.11
N GLN A 260 47.51 -10.62 24.58
CA GLN A 260 46.36 -11.43 25.02
C GLN A 260 45.62 -12.10 23.85
N VAL A 261 45.64 -11.51 22.64
CA VAL A 261 45.05 -12.16 21.46
C VAL A 261 45.88 -13.38 21.05
N GLN A 262 47.20 -13.36 21.19
CA GLN A 262 48.02 -14.54 20.91
C GLN A 262 47.80 -15.67 21.92
N GLU A 263 47.63 -15.34 23.20
CA GLU A 263 47.33 -16.32 24.24
C GLU A 263 45.92 -16.91 24.07
N ILE A 264 44.93 -16.08 23.77
CA ILE A 264 43.55 -16.54 23.53
C ILE A 264 43.45 -17.33 22.22
N VAL A 265 44.18 -16.94 21.16
CA VAL A 265 44.24 -17.72 19.91
C VAL A 265 44.87 -19.09 20.16
N HIS A 266 45.91 -19.18 21.00
CA HIS A 266 46.53 -20.46 21.35
C HIS A 266 45.62 -21.35 22.21
N VAL A 267 44.91 -20.78 23.19
CA VAL A 267 43.97 -21.52 24.03
C VAL A 267 42.72 -21.95 23.23
N VAL A 268 42.26 -21.11 22.30
CA VAL A 268 41.14 -21.45 21.40
C VAL A 268 41.58 -22.49 20.37
N GLN A 269 42.80 -22.43 19.83
CA GLN A 269 43.33 -23.48 18.95
C GLN A 269 43.50 -24.81 19.67
N GLN A 270 44.09 -24.83 20.87
CA GLN A 270 44.20 -26.05 21.67
C GLN A 270 42.82 -26.65 22.00
N LYS A 271 41.86 -25.83 22.44
CA LYS A 271 40.48 -26.31 22.68
C LYS A 271 39.75 -26.72 21.41
N THR A 272 40.10 -26.15 20.25
CA THR A 272 39.49 -26.53 18.96
C THR A 272 40.08 -27.84 18.43
N GLU A 273 41.38 -28.08 18.61
CA GLU A 273 42.03 -29.36 18.28
C GLU A 273 41.56 -30.48 19.23
N GLU A 274 41.48 -30.23 20.54
CA GLU A 274 40.91 -31.20 21.51
C GLU A 274 39.43 -31.49 21.23
N ALA A 275 38.67 -30.50 20.78
CA ALA A 275 37.28 -30.69 20.37
C ALA A 275 37.18 -31.43 19.03
N ARG A 276 38.11 -31.23 18.10
CA ARG A 276 38.18 -31.99 16.83
C ARG A 276 38.51 -33.44 17.08
N GLU A 277 39.52 -33.75 17.90
CA GLU A 277 39.87 -35.13 18.25
C GLU A 277 38.73 -35.85 18.98
N ASN A 278 38.03 -35.17 19.90
CA ASN A 278 36.85 -35.75 20.55
C ASN A 278 35.66 -35.95 19.61
N VAL A 279 35.53 -35.10 18.58
CA VAL A 279 34.49 -35.23 17.56
C VAL A 279 34.85 -36.35 16.57
N GLU A 280 36.09 -36.45 16.14
CA GLU A 280 36.58 -37.52 15.26
C GLU A 280 36.49 -38.88 15.95
N ALA A 281 36.89 -39.00 17.22
CA ALA A 281 36.72 -40.23 18.00
C ALA A 281 35.25 -40.65 18.15
N LYS A 282 34.34 -39.68 18.37
CA LYS A 282 32.89 -39.95 18.41
C LYS A 282 32.31 -40.30 17.05
N VAL A 283 32.83 -39.71 15.96
CA VAL A 283 32.41 -40.03 14.61
C VAL A 283 32.87 -41.44 14.23
N GLU A 284 34.11 -41.83 14.56
CA GLU A 284 34.63 -43.18 14.34
C GLU A 284 33.83 -44.23 15.12
N GLU A 285 33.57 -44.00 16.41
CA GLU A 285 32.74 -44.88 17.23
C GLU A 285 31.32 -45.01 16.63
N THR A 286 30.74 -43.90 16.16
CA THR A 286 29.42 -43.92 15.54
C THR A 286 29.44 -44.64 14.19
N THR A 287 30.48 -44.49 13.37
CA THR A 287 30.62 -45.23 12.11
C THR A 287 30.82 -46.72 12.33
N GLU A 288 31.59 -47.13 13.34
CA GLU A 288 31.74 -48.55 13.69
C GLU A 288 30.42 -49.17 14.20
N ILE A 289 29.65 -48.42 15.00
CA ILE A 289 28.33 -48.86 15.45
C ILE A 289 27.37 -48.99 14.26
N VAL A 290 27.44 -48.06 13.30
CA VAL A 290 26.64 -48.12 12.07
C VAL A 290 27.06 -49.29 11.19
N GLU A 291 28.36 -49.55 11.00
CA GLU A 291 28.85 -50.70 10.23
C GLU A 291 28.48 -52.03 10.89
N LYS A 292 28.58 -52.13 12.22
CA LYS A 292 28.12 -53.31 12.97
C LYS A 292 26.63 -53.56 12.76
N LYS A 293 25.81 -52.51 12.85
CA LYS A 293 24.35 -52.61 12.58
C LYS A 293 24.06 -52.97 11.13
N VAL A 294 24.79 -52.40 10.17
CA VAL A 294 24.63 -52.72 8.74
C VAL A 294 25.02 -54.17 8.44
N ASN A 295 26.08 -54.69 9.07
CA ASN A 295 26.50 -56.08 8.92
C ASN A 295 25.57 -57.06 9.62
N GLU A 296 24.97 -56.66 10.74
CA GLU A 296 23.91 -57.43 11.42
C GLU A 296 22.65 -57.51 10.57
N ILE A 297 22.25 -56.40 9.94
CA ILE A 297 21.12 -56.36 8.98
C ILE A 297 21.41 -57.23 7.75
N LYS A 298 22.64 -57.22 7.21
CA LYS A 298 23.03 -58.09 6.09
C LYS A 298 23.08 -59.58 6.42
N ARG A 299 23.16 -59.97 7.71
CA ARG A 299 23.08 -61.37 8.14
C ARG A 299 21.63 -61.84 8.36
N LEU A 300 20.67 -60.93 8.39
CA LEU A 300 19.25 -61.20 8.62
C LEU A 300 18.42 -61.19 7.32
N VAL A 301 19.03 -60.85 6.18
CA VAL A 301 18.49 -60.98 4.82
C VAL A 301 19.14 -62.17 4.14
#